data_AF-A0A6A3MY80-F1
#
_entry.id   AF-A0A6A3MY80-F1
#
_cell.length_a   1.000
_cell.length_b   1.000
_cell.length_c   1.000
_cell.angle_alpha   90.00
_cell.angle_beta   90.00
_cell.angle_gamma   90.00
#
_symmetry.space_group_name_H-M   'P 1'
#
loop_
_entity.id
_entity.type
_entity.pdbx_description
1 polymer ?
#
loop_
_entity_poly.entity_id
_entity_poly.type
_entity_poly.pdbx_seq_one_letter_code
_entity_poly.pdbx_strand_id
1 'polypeptide(L)'
;MDALEAKKNEGNVLFQQQRFAEAAQTYSSVLDDLLSSGAAGTDDVAARLDTAVRLNRAWAWIQMPERDSSASTLAAAAQDCSAVIDRDPSCVKAFYRRALARERMGHWKLAVEDATTVKSLEPGNPFVGPLLERLQQRAKEEKDVEELGPKFQQCAIDRDGNSKNAAAAIAATITLADEAENAWRALQADERNFQKVYHASTKSRRKPEKSMLETKAVQNQPVKGNISEKTDDIWASLRREETTTVAKAFPRSRKSSAAS
;
A
#
# COMPACT_ATOMS: atom_id res chain seq x y z
N MET A 1 20.73 18.19 16.86
CA MET A 1 19.79 18.19 15.71
C MET A 1 20.44 17.67 14.44
N ASP A 2 21.58 18.20 13.98
CA ASP A 2 22.25 17.78 12.73
C ASP A 2 22.48 16.26 12.59
N ALA A 3 22.88 15.59 13.67
CA ALA A 3 23.07 14.14 13.67
C ALA A 3 21.77 13.35 13.39
N LEU A 4 20.63 13.83 13.92
CA LEU A 4 19.32 13.22 13.69
C LEU A 4 18.84 13.46 12.25
N GLU A 5 19.11 14.64 11.72
CA GLU A 5 18.84 15.00 10.32
C GLU A 5 19.61 14.08 9.35
N ALA A 6 20.89 13.82 9.64
CA ALA A 6 21.73 12.91 8.87
C ALA A 6 21.21 11.46 8.91
N LYS A 7 20.78 10.99 10.08
CA LYS A 7 20.20 9.65 10.26
C LYS A 7 18.85 9.48 9.56
N LYS A 8 17.99 10.51 9.57
CA LYS A 8 16.79 10.55 8.71
C LYS A 8 17.18 10.40 7.23
N ASN A 9 18.23 11.08 6.77
CA ASN A 9 18.68 10.99 5.38
C ASN A 9 19.25 9.62 5.04
N GLU A 10 19.92 8.93 5.97
CA GLU A 10 20.29 7.53 5.82
C GLU A 10 19.07 6.63 5.59
N GLY A 11 18.01 6.80 6.40
CA GLY A 11 16.73 6.13 6.19
C GLY A 11 16.14 6.41 4.80
N ASN A 12 16.25 7.64 4.30
CA ASN A 12 15.81 7.99 2.94
C ASN A 12 16.62 7.24 1.88
N VAL A 13 17.94 7.11 2.05
CA VAL A 13 18.81 6.36 1.13
C VAL A 13 18.43 4.87 1.12
N LEU A 14 18.23 4.26 2.30
CA LEU A 14 17.75 2.88 2.41
C LEU A 14 16.39 2.69 1.72
N PHE A 15 15.49 3.66 1.88
CA PHE A 15 14.19 3.65 1.20
C PHE A 15 14.34 3.67 -0.32
N GLN A 16 15.22 4.50 -0.89
CA GLN A 16 15.49 4.52 -2.34
C GLN A 16 16.08 3.20 -2.85
N GLN A 17 16.81 2.48 -2.00
CA GLN A 17 17.33 1.14 -2.30
C GLN A 17 16.27 0.02 -2.15
N GLN A 18 15.01 0.38 -1.88
CA GLN A 18 13.90 -0.56 -1.60
C GLN A 18 14.13 -1.41 -0.35
N ARG A 19 15.05 -1.01 0.53
CA ARG A 19 15.33 -1.66 1.82
C ARG A 19 14.39 -1.10 2.88
N PHE A 20 13.09 -1.32 2.69
CA PHE A 20 12.03 -0.66 3.46
C PHE A 20 12.08 -0.99 4.96
N ALA A 21 12.33 -2.25 5.32
CA ALA A 21 12.43 -2.66 6.72
C ALA A 21 13.57 -1.95 7.46
N GLU A 22 14.74 -1.85 6.82
CA GLU A 22 15.90 -1.17 7.39
C GLU A 22 15.67 0.34 7.46
N ALA A 23 15.09 0.94 6.41
CA ALA A 23 14.71 2.35 6.44
C ALA A 23 13.78 2.66 7.63
N ALA A 24 12.78 1.81 7.86
CA ALA A 24 11.84 1.97 8.96
C ALA A 24 12.46 1.77 10.35
N GLN A 25 13.45 0.88 10.48
CA GLN A 25 14.25 0.75 11.70
C GLN A 25 15.09 2.01 11.95
N THR A 26 15.76 2.54 10.92
CA THR A 26 16.53 3.78 11.03
C THR A 26 15.64 4.94 11.46
N TYR A 27 14.45 5.10 10.86
CA TYR A 27 13.49 6.12 11.28
C TYR A 27 12.98 5.92 12.71
N SER A 28 12.75 4.67 13.13
CA SER A 28 12.35 4.37 14.50
C SER A 28 13.41 4.84 15.49
N SER A 29 14.67 4.54 15.21
CA SER A 29 15.77 4.99 16.06
C SER A 29 15.90 6.52 16.12
N VAL A 30 15.58 7.25 15.04
CA VAL A 30 15.52 8.73 15.10
C VAL A 30 14.41 9.22 16.04
N LEU A 31 13.24 8.58 16.02
CA LEU A 31 12.13 8.94 16.91
C LEU A 31 12.42 8.60 18.38
N ASP A 32 13.10 7.49 18.63
CA ASP A 32 13.54 7.09 19.97
C ASP A 32 14.59 8.07 20.53
N ASP A 33 15.55 8.50 19.69
CA ASP A 33 16.55 9.50 20.05
C ASP A 33 15.89 10.87 20.33
N LEU A 34 14.90 11.26 19.53
CA LEU A 34 14.11 12.49 19.75
C LEU A 34 13.35 12.44 21.08
N LEU A 35 12.70 11.32 21.38
CA LEU A 35 12.00 11.13 22.64
C LEU A 35 12.96 11.19 23.84
N SER A 36 14.10 10.50 23.74
CA SER A 36 15.12 10.44 24.79
C SER A 36 15.77 11.79 25.07
N SER A 37 15.87 12.66 24.05
CA SER A 37 16.42 14.01 24.18
C SER A 37 15.51 14.98 24.94
N GLY A 38 14.24 14.62 25.20
CA GLY A 38 13.24 15.52 25.79
C GLY A 38 12.84 16.69 24.89
N ALA A 39 13.31 16.73 23.65
CA ALA A 39 12.99 17.76 22.66
C ALA A 39 11.62 17.56 21.99
N ALA A 40 10.92 16.47 22.32
CA ALA A 40 9.61 16.16 21.77
C ALA A 40 8.57 17.20 22.26
N GLY A 41 8.27 18.18 21.41
CA GLY A 41 7.18 19.15 21.60
C GLY A 41 7.58 20.52 22.16
N THR A 42 8.85 20.78 22.43
CA THR A 42 9.34 22.07 22.98
C THR A 42 10.06 22.94 21.94
N ASP A 43 10.58 22.33 20.88
CA ASP A 43 11.29 22.99 19.77
C ASP A 43 10.56 22.73 18.44
N ASP A 44 10.22 23.81 17.72
CA ASP A 44 9.58 23.76 16.41
C ASP A 44 10.43 22.98 15.38
N VAL A 45 11.77 23.03 15.50
CA VAL A 45 12.67 22.26 14.63
C VAL A 45 12.54 20.75 14.92
N ALA A 46 12.47 20.37 16.19
CA ALA A 46 12.28 18.98 16.59
C ALA A 46 10.89 18.45 16.19
N ALA A 47 9.84 19.26 16.31
CA ALA A 47 8.48 18.90 15.88
C ALA A 47 8.39 18.70 14.35
N ARG A 48 9.05 19.56 13.57
CA ARG A 48 9.15 19.41 12.10
C ARG A 48 9.89 18.13 11.71
N LEU A 49 10.98 17.80 12.42
CA LEU A 49 11.73 16.57 12.19
C LEU A 49 10.90 15.32 12.57
N ASP A 50 10.27 15.31 13.74
CA ASP A 50 9.37 14.23 14.18
C ASP A 50 8.27 13.95 13.14
N THR A 51 7.61 15.01 12.68
CA THR A 51 6.57 14.93 11.63
C THR A 51 7.11 14.30 10.34
N ALA A 52 8.25 14.77 9.84
CA ALA A 52 8.86 14.24 8.62
C ALA A 52 9.24 12.76 8.76
N VAL A 53 9.84 12.39 9.89
CA VAL A 53 10.30 11.02 10.17
C VAL A 53 9.12 10.06 10.31
N ARG A 54 8.05 10.43 11.04
CA ARG A 54 6.82 9.61 11.16
C ARG A 54 6.19 9.34 9.81
N LEU A 55 6.03 10.37 8.99
CA LEU A 55 5.48 10.21 7.65
C LEU A 55 6.35 9.25 6.83
N ASN A 56 7.67 9.41 6.84
CA ASN A 56 8.58 8.55 6.08
C ASN A 56 8.59 7.10 6.59
N ARG A 57 8.53 6.89 7.90
CA ARG A 57 8.41 5.57 8.51
C ARG A 57 7.10 4.88 8.14
N ALA A 58 5.98 5.59 8.22
CA ALA A 58 4.69 5.07 7.77
C ALA A 58 4.73 4.64 6.30
N TRP A 59 5.36 5.44 5.44
CA TRP A 59 5.52 5.10 4.03
C TRP A 59 6.42 3.88 3.81
N ALA A 60 7.53 3.77 4.55
CA ALA A 60 8.38 2.58 4.51
C ALA A 60 7.58 1.31 4.87
N TRP A 61 6.76 1.36 5.93
CA TRP A 61 5.89 0.24 6.30
C TRP A 61 4.85 -0.12 5.24
N ILE A 62 4.20 0.89 4.64
CA ILE A 62 3.21 0.67 3.57
C ILE A 62 3.84 0.07 2.31
N GLN A 63 5.10 0.40 2.01
CA GLN A 63 5.79 -0.10 0.81
C GLN A 63 6.42 -1.49 1.00
N MET A 64 6.44 -2.03 2.23
CA MET A 64 6.94 -3.39 2.45
C MET A 64 6.10 -4.43 1.70
N PRO A 65 6.75 -5.42 1.04
CA PRO A 65 6.07 -6.56 0.44
C PRO A 65 5.13 -7.26 1.44
N GLU A 66 4.02 -7.81 0.97
CA GLU A 66 3.04 -8.45 1.85
C GLU A 66 3.61 -9.57 2.71
N ARG A 67 4.58 -10.33 2.19
CA ARG A 67 5.28 -11.38 2.97
C ARG A 67 6.05 -10.86 4.19
N ASP A 68 6.47 -9.59 4.16
CA ASP A 68 7.32 -8.97 5.18
C ASP A 68 6.50 -7.99 6.05
N SER A 69 5.31 -7.60 5.58
CA SER A 69 4.38 -6.72 6.29
C SER A 69 3.46 -7.49 7.21
N SER A 70 3.18 -6.92 8.38
CA SER A 70 2.26 -7.45 9.38
C SER A 70 1.12 -6.46 9.65
N ALA A 71 0.02 -6.95 10.21
CA ALA A 71 -1.04 -6.10 10.76
C ALA A 71 -0.47 -5.10 11.79
N SER A 72 0.54 -5.51 12.57
CA SER A 72 1.21 -4.64 13.55
C SER A 72 1.99 -3.50 12.87
N THR A 73 2.71 -3.78 11.78
CA THR A 73 3.47 -2.74 11.06
C THR A 73 2.55 -1.75 10.35
N LEU A 74 1.43 -2.23 9.81
CA LEU A 74 0.39 -1.37 9.22
C LEU A 74 -0.33 -0.52 10.27
N ALA A 75 -0.62 -1.09 11.44
CA ALA A 75 -1.18 -0.34 12.57
C ALA A 75 -0.21 0.76 13.04
N ALA A 76 1.09 0.45 13.13
CA ALA A 76 2.12 1.44 13.45
C ALA A 76 2.19 2.56 12.40
N ALA A 77 2.06 2.24 11.10
CA ALA A 77 2.01 3.24 10.04
C ALA A 77 0.77 4.16 10.16
N ALA A 78 -0.39 3.60 10.47
CA ALA A 78 -1.61 4.37 10.69
C ALA A 78 -1.52 5.24 11.96
N GLN A 79 -0.84 4.76 13.00
CA GLN A 79 -0.58 5.51 14.24
C GLN A 79 0.37 6.69 13.99
N ASP A 80 1.45 6.49 13.23
CA ASP A 80 2.37 7.56 12.83
C ASP A 80 1.64 8.66 12.06
N CYS A 81 0.76 8.29 11.12
CA CYS A 81 -0.05 9.26 10.39
C CYS A 81 -1.04 9.99 11.30
N SER A 82 -1.67 9.29 12.25
CA SER A 82 -2.63 9.90 13.19
C SER A 82 -1.94 10.92 14.09
N ALA A 83 -0.76 10.60 14.61
CA ALA A 83 0.03 11.54 15.41
C ALA A 83 0.42 12.81 14.64
N VAL A 84 0.57 12.73 13.31
CA VAL A 84 0.81 13.91 12.46
C VAL A 84 -0.49 14.69 12.25
N ILE A 85 -1.60 14.01 11.99
CA ILE A 85 -2.92 14.64 11.81
C ILE A 85 -3.38 15.38 13.06
N ASP A 86 -3.12 14.82 14.25
CA ASP A 86 -3.46 15.46 15.53
C ASP A 86 -2.73 16.81 15.72
N ARG A 87 -1.57 16.99 15.07
CA ARG A 87 -0.78 18.23 15.09
C ARG A 87 -1.11 19.15 13.92
N ASP A 88 -1.24 18.58 12.72
CA ASP A 88 -1.56 19.27 11.47
C ASP A 88 -2.71 18.55 10.75
N PRO A 89 -3.97 18.98 11.02
CA PRO A 89 -5.15 18.45 10.35
C PRO A 89 -5.24 18.78 8.85
N SER A 90 -4.31 19.59 8.31
CA SER A 90 -4.23 19.90 6.88
C SER A 90 -3.23 19.03 6.13
N CYS A 91 -2.52 18.13 6.82
CA CYS A 91 -1.48 17.29 6.24
C CYS A 91 -2.04 16.20 5.30
N VAL A 92 -2.17 16.54 4.02
CA VAL A 92 -2.69 15.63 2.98
C VAL A 92 -1.93 14.31 2.91
N LYS A 93 -0.59 14.35 3.05
CA LYS A 93 0.27 13.16 3.04
C LYS A 93 -0.08 12.18 4.16
N ALA A 94 -0.46 12.68 5.34
CA ALA A 94 -0.80 11.85 6.48
C ALA A 94 -2.13 11.11 6.25
N PHE A 95 -3.18 11.81 5.80
CA PHE A 95 -4.47 11.17 5.47
C PHE A 95 -4.31 10.15 4.35
N TYR A 96 -3.60 10.49 3.27
CA TYR A 96 -3.41 9.57 2.15
C TYR A 96 -2.68 8.29 2.57
N ARG A 97 -1.59 8.41 3.34
CA ARG A 97 -0.83 7.25 3.84
C ARG A 97 -1.64 6.43 4.85
N ARG A 98 -2.43 7.07 5.72
CA ARG A 98 -3.33 6.36 6.65
C ARG A 98 -4.42 5.59 5.91
N ALA A 99 -4.98 6.15 4.84
CA ALA A 99 -5.94 5.47 3.98
C ALA A 99 -5.34 4.18 3.38
N LEU A 100 -4.11 4.25 2.85
CA LEU A 100 -3.42 3.08 2.30
C LEU A 100 -3.08 2.02 3.35
N ALA A 101 -2.68 2.44 4.56
CA ALA A 101 -2.45 1.49 5.65
C ALA A 101 -3.75 0.77 6.06
N ARG A 102 -4.86 1.53 6.20
CA ARG A 102 -6.19 0.99 6.51
C ARG A 102 -6.73 0.10 5.40
N GLU A 103 -6.48 0.46 4.14
CA GLU A 103 -6.79 -0.38 2.97
C GLU A 103 -6.13 -1.76 3.09
N ARG A 104 -4.81 -1.80 3.36
CA ARG A 104 -4.08 -3.06 3.53
C ARG A 104 -4.53 -3.87 4.75
N MET A 105 -5.11 -3.23 5.75
CA MET A 105 -5.71 -3.88 6.92
C MET A 105 -7.16 -4.35 6.67
N GLY A 106 -7.76 -4.01 5.53
CA GLY A 106 -9.16 -4.30 5.24
C GLY A 106 -10.17 -3.37 5.94
N HIS A 107 -9.71 -2.26 6.52
CA HIS A 107 -10.58 -1.28 7.18
C HIS A 107 -11.18 -0.30 6.16
N TRP A 108 -12.03 -0.79 5.26
CA TRP A 108 -12.49 -0.06 4.08
C TRP A 108 -13.23 1.24 4.41
N LYS A 109 -14.17 1.19 5.36
CA LYS A 109 -14.96 2.38 5.79
C LYS A 109 -14.05 3.51 6.27
N LEU A 110 -13.10 3.21 7.15
CA LEU A 110 -12.15 4.18 7.67
C LEU A 110 -11.16 4.70 6.61
N ALA A 111 -10.79 3.86 5.64
CA ALA A 111 -9.95 4.29 4.52
C ALA A 111 -10.69 5.26 3.59
N VAL A 112 -12.00 5.06 3.36
CA VAL A 112 -12.84 5.99 2.58
C VAL A 112 -12.91 7.37 3.28
N GLU A 113 -13.07 7.42 4.60
CA GLU A 113 -13.07 8.68 5.37
C GLU A 113 -11.76 9.47 5.18
N ASP A 114 -10.61 8.79 5.26
CA ASP A 114 -9.32 9.43 5.03
C ASP A 114 -9.18 9.93 3.58
N ALA A 115 -9.57 9.10 2.59
CA ALA A 115 -9.46 9.46 1.18
C ALA A 115 -10.43 10.58 0.77
N THR A 116 -11.62 10.64 1.37
CA THR A 116 -12.56 11.76 1.16
C THR A 116 -12.03 13.06 1.76
N THR A 117 -11.33 12.98 2.90
CA THR A 117 -10.62 14.12 3.48
C THR A 117 -9.51 14.61 2.55
N VAL A 118 -8.69 13.71 2.00
CA VAL A 118 -7.68 14.06 0.98
C VAL A 118 -8.32 14.77 -0.21
N LYS A 119 -9.45 14.25 -0.73
CA LYS A 119 -10.16 14.87 -1.86
C LYS A 119 -10.69 16.26 -1.54
N SER A 120 -11.08 16.50 -0.29
CA SER A 120 -11.58 17.79 0.17
C SER A 120 -10.45 18.81 0.33
N LEU A 121 -9.30 18.38 0.87
CA LEU A 121 -8.12 19.24 1.05
C LEU A 121 -7.40 19.53 -0.28
N GLU A 122 -7.31 18.54 -1.17
CA GLU A 122 -6.64 18.65 -2.47
C GLU A 122 -7.49 18.04 -3.60
N PRO A 123 -8.51 18.75 -4.10
CA PRO A 123 -9.41 18.23 -5.14
C PRO A 123 -8.71 17.84 -6.45
N GLY A 124 -7.56 18.46 -6.75
CA GLY A 124 -6.74 18.20 -7.93
C GLY A 124 -5.76 17.03 -7.80
N ASN A 125 -5.70 16.35 -6.65
CA ASN A 125 -4.80 15.23 -6.44
C ASN A 125 -5.16 14.06 -7.39
N PRO A 126 -4.27 13.64 -8.30
CA PRO A 126 -4.59 12.60 -9.29
C PRO A 126 -4.68 11.19 -8.68
N PHE A 127 -4.15 10.98 -7.47
CA PHE A 127 -4.08 9.68 -6.83
C PHE A 127 -5.32 9.36 -6.00
N VAL A 128 -6.03 10.38 -5.51
CA VAL A 128 -7.16 10.17 -4.58
C VAL A 128 -8.41 9.62 -5.28
N GLY A 129 -8.63 9.97 -6.56
CA GLY A 129 -9.79 9.48 -7.33
C GLY A 129 -9.80 7.95 -7.45
N PRO A 130 -8.75 7.34 -8.03
CA PRO A 130 -8.63 5.89 -8.12
C PRO A 130 -8.59 5.17 -6.75
N LEU A 131 -8.07 5.84 -5.71
CA LEU A 131 -8.12 5.33 -4.33
C LEU A 131 -9.55 5.28 -3.79
N LEU A 132 -10.32 6.36 -3.94
CA LEU A 132 -11.70 6.41 -3.49
C LEU A 132 -12.57 5.37 -4.18
N GLU A 133 -12.44 5.24 -5.50
CA GLU A 133 -13.23 4.31 -6.30
C GLU A 133 -13.05 2.86 -5.82
N ARG A 134 -11.79 2.40 -5.68
CA ARG A 134 -11.52 1.03 -5.23
C ARG A 134 -11.94 0.79 -3.77
N LEU A 135 -11.77 1.80 -2.90
CA LEU A 135 -12.16 1.69 -1.49
C LEU A 135 -13.68 1.63 -1.32
N GLN A 136 -14.42 2.45 -2.06
CA GLN A 136 -15.89 2.44 -2.04
C GLN A 136 -16.44 1.12 -2.57
N GLN A 137 -15.82 0.56 -3.61
CA GLN A 137 -16.20 -0.76 -4.13
C GLN A 137 -16.02 -1.85 -3.06
N ARG A 138 -14.85 -1.89 -2.38
CA ARG A 138 -14.61 -2.85 -1.29
C ARG A 138 -15.53 -2.65 -0.09
N ALA A 139 -15.79 -1.40 0.30
CA ALA A 139 -16.70 -1.09 1.41
C ALA A 139 -18.15 -1.51 1.09
N LYS A 140 -18.57 -1.39 -0.18
CA LYS A 140 -19.87 -1.88 -0.63
C LYS A 140 -19.93 -3.40 -0.62
N GLU A 141 -18.90 -4.08 -1.14
CA GLU A 141 -18.80 -5.55 -1.09
C GLU A 141 -18.91 -6.08 0.35
N GLU A 142 -18.21 -5.46 1.29
CA GLU A 142 -18.29 -5.80 2.72
C GLU A 142 -19.71 -5.63 3.28
N LYS A 143 -20.38 -4.51 2.94
CA LYS A 143 -21.76 -4.24 3.38
C LYS A 143 -22.77 -5.21 2.78
N ASP A 144 -22.63 -5.54 1.50
CA ASP A 144 -23.52 -6.47 0.81
C ASP A 144 -23.42 -7.88 1.43
N VAL A 145 -22.20 -8.32 1.82
CA VAL A 145 -21.99 -9.57 2.56
C VAL A 145 -22.63 -9.52 3.95
N GLU A 146 -22.48 -8.39 4.67
CA GLU A 146 -23.08 -8.18 6.00
C GLU A 146 -24.63 -8.24 5.95
N GLU A 147 -25.25 -7.68 4.90
CA GLU A 147 -26.71 -7.69 4.70
C GLU A 147 -27.26 -9.04 4.22
N LEU A 148 -26.46 -9.85 3.52
CA LEU A 148 -26.85 -11.19 3.09
C LEU A 148 -26.84 -12.21 4.24
N GLY A 149 -25.97 -12.02 5.25
CA GLY A 149 -25.87 -12.88 6.44
C GLY A 149 -27.21 -13.24 7.11
N PRO A 150 -28.07 -12.27 7.49
CA PRO A 150 -29.36 -12.56 8.12
C PRO A 150 -30.38 -13.21 7.18
N LYS A 151 -30.29 -13.01 5.86
CA LYS A 151 -31.19 -13.66 4.89
C LYS A 151 -30.91 -15.15 4.73
N PHE A 152 -29.66 -15.59 4.87
CA PHE A 152 -29.33 -17.02 4.91
C PHE A 152 -29.79 -17.70 6.21
N GLN A 153 -29.84 -16.96 7.32
CA GLN A 153 -30.28 -17.50 8.62
C GLN A 153 -31.81 -17.66 8.71
N GLN A 154 -32.57 -16.84 7.98
CA GLN A 154 -34.03 -16.87 7.98
C GLN A 154 -34.62 -18.02 7.14
N CYS A 155 -33.89 -18.57 6.17
CA CYS A 155 -34.29 -19.79 5.46
C CYS A 155 -34.19 -21.07 6.31
N ALA A 156 -33.58 -21.02 7.51
CA ALA A 156 -33.34 -22.20 8.35
C ALA A 156 -34.34 -22.36 9.52
N ILE A 157 -35.31 -21.45 9.69
CA ILE A 157 -36.20 -21.43 10.86
C ILE A 157 -37.63 -20.97 10.53
N ASP A 158 -38.29 -21.64 9.58
CA ASP A 158 -39.74 -21.78 9.64
C ASP A 158 -40.07 -22.99 10.54
N ARG A 159 -40.15 -22.75 11.84
CA ARG A 159 -40.50 -23.74 12.89
C ARG A 159 -42.01 -23.92 13.06
N ASP A 160 -42.82 -23.53 12.07
CA ASP A 160 -44.26 -23.79 12.09
C ASP A 160 -44.57 -25.03 11.24
N GLY A 161 -44.71 -26.16 11.93
CA GLY A 161 -44.94 -27.48 11.36
C GLY A 161 -46.23 -27.61 10.56
N ASN A 162 -46.20 -27.21 9.28
CA ASN A 162 -47.21 -27.61 8.30
C ASN A 162 -46.61 -28.57 7.26
N SER A 163 -46.85 -29.86 7.50
CA SER A 163 -46.18 -31.04 6.94
C SER A 163 -46.44 -31.37 5.46
N LYS A 164 -46.78 -30.41 4.59
CA LYS A 164 -47.01 -30.69 3.15
C LYS A 164 -45.91 -30.16 2.21
N ASN A 165 -45.12 -29.18 2.65
CA ASN A 165 -44.06 -28.57 1.83
C ASN A 165 -42.63 -28.93 2.27
N ALA A 166 -42.47 -29.68 3.38
CA ALA A 166 -41.15 -30.04 3.90
C ALA A 166 -40.35 -30.95 2.93
N ALA A 167 -41.01 -31.90 2.26
CA ALA A 167 -40.36 -32.75 1.27
C ALA A 167 -39.89 -31.97 0.02
N ALA A 168 -40.67 -30.98 -0.42
CA ALA A 168 -40.32 -30.12 -1.55
C ALA A 168 -39.17 -29.16 -1.19
N ALA A 169 -39.16 -28.63 0.04
CA ALA A 169 -38.07 -27.78 0.54
C ALA A 169 -36.76 -28.57 0.74
N ILE A 170 -36.83 -29.79 1.28
CA ILE A 170 -35.67 -30.69 1.40
C ILE A 170 -35.16 -31.07 0.01
N ALA A 171 -36.06 -31.42 -0.93
CA ALA A 171 -35.68 -31.73 -2.30
C ALA A 171 -35.03 -30.53 -3.00
N ALA A 172 -35.59 -29.32 -2.86
CA ALA A 172 -35.02 -28.09 -3.42
C ALA A 172 -33.64 -27.74 -2.82
N THR A 173 -33.44 -28.02 -1.53
CA THR A 173 -32.15 -27.80 -0.85
C THR A 173 -31.10 -28.81 -1.30
N ILE A 174 -31.49 -30.08 -1.49
CA ILE A 174 -30.61 -31.12 -2.03
C ILE A 174 -30.25 -30.79 -3.49
N THR A 175 -31.20 -30.34 -4.32
CA THR A 175 -30.91 -29.95 -5.70
C THR A 175 -30.00 -28.73 -5.78
N LEU A 176 -30.18 -27.73 -4.92
CA LEU A 176 -29.27 -26.57 -4.85
C LEU A 176 -27.86 -26.96 -4.40
N ALA A 177 -27.75 -27.90 -3.45
CA ALA A 177 -26.46 -28.45 -3.02
C ALA A 177 -25.81 -29.25 -4.16
N ASP A 178 -26.57 -30.07 -4.89
CA ASP A 178 -26.08 -30.82 -6.05
C ASP A 178 -25.68 -29.89 -7.20
N GLU A 179 -26.44 -28.82 -7.46
CA GLU A 179 -26.10 -27.79 -8.46
C GLU A 179 -24.82 -27.04 -8.08
N ALA A 180 -24.66 -26.70 -6.80
CA ALA A 180 -23.45 -26.06 -6.28
C ALA A 180 -22.23 -27.00 -6.37
N GLU A 181 -22.39 -28.28 -6.03
CA GLU A 181 -21.33 -29.29 -6.19
C GLU A 181 -20.97 -29.49 -7.67
N ASN A 182 -21.95 -29.52 -8.56
CA ASN A 182 -21.73 -29.67 -9.99
C ASN A 182 -21.03 -28.44 -10.59
N ALA A 183 -21.39 -27.22 -10.14
CA ALA A 183 -20.71 -25.98 -10.53
C ALA A 183 -19.25 -25.96 -10.04
N TRP A 184 -19.00 -26.41 -8.80
CA TRP A 184 -17.65 -26.51 -8.27
C TRP A 184 -16.79 -27.56 -9.00
N ARG A 185 -17.38 -28.73 -9.32
CA ARG A 185 -16.72 -29.76 -10.15
C ARG A 185 -16.41 -29.24 -11.56
N ALA A 186 -17.30 -28.45 -12.16
CA ALA A 186 -17.07 -27.82 -13.46
C ALA A 186 -15.91 -26.82 -13.42
N LEU A 187 -15.85 -25.96 -12.41
CA LEU A 187 -14.72 -25.03 -12.22
C LEU A 187 -13.38 -25.75 -12.05
N GLN A 188 -13.34 -26.87 -11.33
CA GLN A 188 -12.12 -27.68 -11.24
C GLN A 188 -11.74 -28.36 -12.54
N ALA A 189 -12.73 -28.79 -13.34
CA ALA A 189 -12.48 -29.35 -14.65
C ALA A 189 -11.89 -28.29 -15.59
N ASP A 190 -12.41 -27.06 -15.55
CA ASP A 190 -11.88 -25.91 -16.29
C ASP A 190 -10.47 -25.54 -15.85
N GLU A 191 -10.18 -25.51 -14.55
CA GLU A 191 -8.82 -25.29 -14.01
C GLU A 191 -7.84 -26.37 -14.50
N ARG A 192 -8.24 -27.65 -14.45
CA ARG A 192 -7.42 -28.75 -15.00
C ARG A 192 -7.25 -28.62 -16.51
N ASN A 193 -8.26 -28.14 -17.24
CA ASN A 193 -8.18 -27.94 -18.68
C ASN A 193 -7.25 -26.77 -19.02
N PHE A 194 -7.34 -25.67 -18.27
CA PHE A 194 -6.43 -24.53 -18.35
C PHE A 194 -4.98 -24.96 -18.09
N GLN A 195 -4.73 -25.76 -17.05
CA GLN A 195 -3.41 -26.32 -16.78
C GLN A 195 -2.90 -27.23 -17.92
N LYS A 196 -3.77 -28.05 -18.52
CA LYS A 196 -3.40 -28.88 -19.68
C LYS A 196 -3.04 -28.03 -20.90
N VAL A 197 -3.84 -27.00 -21.21
CA VAL A 197 -3.59 -26.08 -22.33
C VAL A 197 -2.30 -25.29 -22.09
N TYR A 198 -2.08 -24.80 -20.87
CA TYR A 198 -0.87 -24.10 -20.46
C TYR A 198 0.37 -25.01 -20.55
N HIS A 199 0.30 -26.24 -20.07
CA HIS A 199 1.42 -27.19 -20.15
C HIS A 199 1.65 -27.76 -21.56
N ALA A 200 0.62 -27.86 -22.40
CA ALA A 200 0.74 -28.25 -23.81
C ALA A 200 1.37 -27.13 -24.65
N SER A 201 0.97 -25.87 -24.41
CA SER A 201 1.55 -24.68 -25.05
C SER A 201 3.02 -24.48 -24.67
N THR A 202 3.43 -24.90 -23.48
CA THR A 202 4.82 -24.78 -23.00
C THR A 202 5.70 -25.98 -23.38
N LYS A 203 5.14 -27.18 -23.55
CA LYS A 203 5.89 -28.37 -24.02
C LYS A 203 6.18 -28.38 -25.52
N SER A 204 5.33 -27.79 -26.37
CA SER A 204 5.57 -27.71 -27.83
C SER A 204 6.76 -26.81 -28.21
N ARG A 205 7.22 -25.94 -27.30
CA ARG A 205 8.28 -24.97 -27.55
C ARG A 205 9.72 -25.49 -27.36
N ARG A 206 9.91 -26.76 -26.99
CA ARG A 206 11.25 -27.38 -26.91
C ARG A 206 11.54 -28.22 -28.15
N LYS A 207 12.20 -27.63 -29.15
CA LYS A 207 12.95 -28.38 -30.19
C LYS A 207 14.37 -28.72 -29.66
N PRO A 208 14.97 -29.84 -30.08
CA PRO A 208 16.17 -30.39 -29.47
C PRO A 208 17.45 -29.64 -29.87
N GLU A 209 18.40 -29.56 -28.94
CA GLU A 209 19.74 -29.01 -29.14
C GLU A 209 20.53 -29.76 -30.23
N LYS A 210 21.20 -28.99 -31.09
CA LYS A 210 22.43 -29.42 -31.78
C LYS A 210 23.50 -28.33 -31.66
N SER A 211 24.47 -28.61 -30.81
CA SER A 211 25.93 -28.45 -30.94
C SER A 211 26.54 -27.39 -31.88
N MET A 212 27.49 -26.65 -31.28
CA MET A 212 28.73 -26.05 -31.81
C MET A 212 28.73 -24.62 -32.40
N LEU A 213 29.43 -23.76 -31.63
CA LEU A 213 30.40 -22.73 -32.03
C LEU A 213 29.90 -21.56 -32.92
N GLU A 214 29.72 -20.38 -32.31
CA GLU A 214 30.69 -19.27 -32.41
C GLU A 214 30.18 -18.01 -31.70
N THR A 215 31.13 -17.29 -31.12
CA THR A 215 31.01 -16.07 -30.33
C THR A 215 30.46 -14.88 -31.10
N LYS A 216 29.60 -14.07 -30.45
CA LYS A 216 29.70 -12.59 -30.42
C LYS A 216 28.78 -12.01 -29.35
N ALA A 217 29.37 -11.21 -28.47
CA ALA A 217 28.69 -10.48 -27.40
C ALA A 217 27.80 -9.39 -28.00
N VAL A 218 26.50 -9.43 -27.68
CA VAL A 218 25.59 -8.29 -27.84
C VAL A 218 24.97 -8.02 -26.48
N GLN A 219 25.15 -6.78 -26.03
CA GLN A 219 24.67 -6.26 -24.76
C GLN A 219 23.13 -6.33 -24.71
N ASN A 220 22.59 -7.12 -23.77
CA ASN A 220 21.17 -7.09 -23.44
C ASN A 220 20.88 -5.90 -22.54
N GLN A 221 20.11 -4.92 -23.06
CA GLN A 221 19.43 -3.94 -22.23
C GLN A 221 18.20 -4.59 -21.56
N PRO A 222 17.97 -4.38 -20.25
CA PRO A 222 16.73 -4.81 -19.62
C PRO A 222 15.60 -3.85 -19.98
N VAL A 223 14.51 -4.40 -20.50
CA VAL A 223 13.27 -3.67 -20.80
C VAL A 223 12.62 -3.26 -19.48
N LYS A 224 12.69 -1.98 -19.13
CA LYS A 224 11.97 -1.38 -18.01
C LYS A 224 10.48 -1.26 -18.36
N GLY A 225 9.62 -1.70 -17.44
CA GLY A 225 8.19 -1.38 -17.49
C GLY A 225 7.97 0.10 -17.18
N ASN A 226 7.40 0.84 -18.13
CA ASN A 226 7.21 2.29 -18.13
C ASN A 226 6.10 2.81 -17.19
N ILE A 227 6.03 2.34 -15.94
CA ILE A 227 5.09 2.88 -14.93
C ILE A 227 5.83 3.55 -13.75
N SER A 228 7.13 3.29 -13.55
CA SER A 228 7.93 3.88 -12.45
C SER A 228 8.50 5.28 -12.76
N GLU A 229 8.84 5.58 -14.01
CA GLU A 229 9.54 6.83 -14.35
C GLU A 229 8.67 8.07 -14.12
N LYS A 230 7.35 7.97 -14.37
CA LYS A 230 6.41 9.07 -14.12
C LYS A 230 6.22 9.37 -12.62
N THR A 231 6.33 8.38 -11.75
CA THR A 231 6.24 8.60 -10.30
C THR A 231 7.54 9.15 -9.72
N ASP A 232 8.69 8.72 -10.23
CA ASP A 232 10.00 9.22 -9.78
C ASP A 232 10.25 10.67 -10.21
N ASP A 233 9.79 11.07 -11.40
CA ASP A 233 9.90 12.44 -11.92
C ASP A 233 9.06 13.46 -11.15
N ILE A 234 7.90 13.03 -10.61
CA ILE A 234 7.03 13.88 -9.78
C ILE A 234 7.69 14.15 -8.42
N TRP A 235 8.25 13.12 -7.77
CA TRP A 235 8.96 13.28 -6.50
C TRP A 235 10.33 13.97 -6.65
N ALA A 236 10.95 13.88 -7.82
CA ALA A 236 12.16 14.64 -8.16
C ALA A 236 11.85 16.13 -8.41
N SER A 237 10.70 16.45 -9.02
CA SER A 237 10.26 17.83 -9.26
C SER A 237 9.88 18.55 -7.97
N LEU A 238 9.18 17.87 -7.07
CA LEU A 238 8.82 18.42 -5.75
C LEU A 238 10.08 18.72 -4.89
N ARG A 239 11.12 17.89 -4.98
CA ARG A 239 12.43 18.13 -4.32
C ARG A 239 13.22 19.30 -4.91
N ARG A 240 13.09 19.57 -6.22
CA ARG A 240 13.72 20.73 -6.86
C ARG A 240 13.10 22.05 -6.40
N GLU A 241 11.79 22.07 -6.15
CA GLU A 241 11.10 23.25 -5.59
C GLU A 241 11.46 23.50 -4.12
N GLU A 242 11.57 22.45 -3.31
CA GLU A 242 12.01 22.57 -1.91
C GLU A 242 13.45 23.11 -1.80
N THR A 243 14.38 22.64 -2.64
CA THR A 243 15.78 23.10 -2.62
C THR A 243 15.97 24.52 -3.17
N THR A 244 15.19 24.94 -4.17
CA THR A 244 15.25 26.34 -4.66
C THR A 244 14.66 27.33 -3.66
N THR A 245 13.64 26.92 -2.90
CA THR A 245 13.04 27.74 -1.84
C THR A 245 14.02 27.94 -0.68
N VAL A 246 14.72 26.87 -0.27
CA VAL A 246 15.78 26.95 0.77
C VAL A 246 16.97 27.79 0.31
N ALA A 247 17.39 27.69 -0.96
CA ALA A 247 18.48 28.50 -1.51
C ALA A 247 18.13 30.00 -1.64
N LYS A 248 16.85 30.33 -1.90
CA LYS A 248 16.35 31.72 -1.88
C LYS A 248 16.22 32.28 -0.45
N ALA A 249 15.87 31.45 0.52
CA ALA A 249 15.72 31.86 1.92
C ALA A 249 17.08 32.05 2.64
N PHE A 250 18.13 31.34 2.22
CA PHE A 250 19.46 31.40 2.83
C PHE A 250 20.58 31.48 1.77
N PRO A 251 20.84 32.67 1.19
CA PRO A 251 22.00 32.83 0.32
C PRO A 251 23.29 32.67 1.15
N ARG A 252 24.09 31.66 0.84
CA ARG A 252 25.40 31.44 1.49
C ARG A 252 26.28 32.69 1.30
N SER A 253 26.57 33.39 2.40
CA SER A 253 27.56 34.47 2.45
C SER A 253 28.95 33.92 2.10
N ARG A 254 29.45 34.25 0.90
CA ARG A 254 30.85 34.02 0.54
C ARG A 254 31.73 34.93 1.39
N LYS A 255 32.40 34.39 2.41
CA LYS A 255 33.58 35.03 2.99
C LYS A 255 34.71 34.95 1.97
N SER A 256 35.09 36.10 1.41
CA SER A 256 36.34 36.30 0.70
C SER A 256 37.51 36.19 1.68
N SER A 257 38.36 35.18 1.52
CA SER A 257 39.74 35.24 2.04
C SER A 257 40.67 35.50 0.86
N ALA A 258 40.94 36.78 0.61
CA ALA A 258 42.15 37.22 -0.07
C ALA A 258 43.19 37.53 1.01
N ALA A 259 44.33 36.85 0.96
CA ALA A 259 45.60 37.21 1.61
C ALA A 259 46.65 36.43 0.81
N SER A 260 47.34 37.11 -0.12
CA SER A 260 48.67 37.73 0.05
C SER A 260 49.78 36.70 0.01
#